data_AF-A0A644T7V2-F1
#
_entry.id   AF-A0A644T7V2-F1
#
_cell.length_a   1.000
_cell.length_b   1.000
_cell.length_c   1.000
_cell.angle_alpha   90.00
_cell.angle_beta   90.00
_cell.angle_gamma   90.00
#
_symmetry.space_group_name_H-M   'P 1'
#
loop_
_entity.id
_entity.type
_entity.pdbx_description
1 polymer ?
#
loop_
_entity_poly.entity_id
_entity_poly.type
_entity_poly.pdbx_seq_one_letter_code
_entity_poly.pdbx_strand_id
1 'polypeptide(L)'
;MGSDSDLRSEILKYVAGAEVPNLQYGNIEGGTGSSYNFEHFSIPIAYPKIFTDRTKYNIQHLTGKEFIDGINPKLLKDIIKNRELLEDNQWGIFKSKIGPRRYKDMVKSMARVNLATIDAKVSIDLKRILRLPTSLHSKVSMKCTEVKDREWFDPLKSAVPKFVEERD
;
A
#
# COMPACT_ATOMS: atom_id res chain seq x y z
N MET A 1 -18.71 12.00 -15.92
CA MET A 1 -18.11 11.16 -14.87
C MET A 1 -19.00 11.27 -13.62
N GLY A 2 -19.82 10.26 -13.35
CA GLY A 2 -20.88 10.29 -12.32
C GLY A 2 -20.62 9.34 -11.14
N SER A 3 -19.36 9.14 -10.75
CA SER A 3 -19.05 8.34 -9.55
C SER A 3 -19.41 9.14 -8.30
N ASP A 4 -20.28 8.59 -7.46
CA ASP A 4 -20.59 9.15 -6.15
C ASP A 4 -19.34 9.12 -5.23
N SER A 5 -19.35 9.96 -4.20
CA SER A 5 -18.32 10.04 -3.14
C SER A 5 -18.04 8.67 -2.53
N ASP A 6 -19.09 7.87 -2.31
CA ASP A 6 -18.98 6.54 -1.71
C ASP A 6 -18.26 5.55 -2.62
N LEU A 7 -18.58 5.56 -3.92
CA LEU A 7 -17.88 4.73 -4.91
C LEU A 7 -16.38 5.10 -5.00
N ARG A 8 -16.03 6.39 -4.91
CA ARG A 8 -14.61 6.82 -4.87
C ARG A 8 -13.91 6.31 -3.62
N SER A 9 -14.58 6.26 -2.48
CA SER A 9 -14.05 5.71 -1.23
C SER A 9 -13.77 4.22 -1.35
N GLU A 10 -14.70 3.44 -1.92
CA GLU A 10 -14.52 2.00 -2.14
C GLU A 10 -13.35 1.71 -3.10
N ILE A 11 -13.30 2.40 -4.23
CA ILE A 11 -12.21 2.26 -5.21
C ILE A 11 -10.87 2.62 -4.58
N LEU A 12 -10.82 3.70 -3.78
CA LEU A 12 -9.61 4.11 -3.10
C LEU A 12 -9.08 3.02 -2.16
N LYS A 13 -9.95 2.45 -1.33
CA LYS A 13 -9.58 1.36 -0.41
C LYS A 13 -9.14 0.11 -1.15
N TYR A 14 -9.76 -0.17 -2.29
CA TYR A 14 -9.39 -1.27 -3.17
C TYR A 14 -7.97 -1.08 -3.72
N VAL A 15 -7.67 0.07 -4.33
CA VAL A 15 -6.38 0.36 -4.96
C VAL A 15 -5.24 0.48 -3.93
N ALA A 16 -5.55 0.99 -2.74
CA ALA A 16 -4.58 1.11 -1.66
C ALA A 16 -4.26 -0.23 -0.98
N GLY A 17 -5.12 -1.25 -1.08
CA GLY A 17 -5.01 -2.44 -0.24
C GLY A 17 -5.25 -2.12 1.24
N ALA A 18 -6.21 -1.22 1.52
CA ALA A 18 -6.45 -0.66 2.85
C ALA A 18 -7.34 -1.53 3.76
N GLU A 19 -7.89 -2.63 3.24
CA GLU A 19 -8.75 -3.56 3.96
C GLU A 19 -8.15 -4.96 3.92
N VAL A 20 -8.37 -5.74 4.98
CA VAL A 20 -7.90 -7.13 5.00
C VAL A 20 -8.82 -7.96 4.11
N PRO A 21 -8.30 -8.69 3.11
CA PRO A 21 -9.13 -9.51 2.23
C PRO A 21 -9.96 -10.52 3.03
N ASN A 22 -11.28 -10.52 2.83
CA ASN A 22 -12.14 -11.55 3.39
C ASN A 22 -12.09 -12.78 2.48
N LEU A 23 -11.41 -13.83 2.95
CA LEU A 23 -11.15 -15.05 2.19
C LEU A 23 -11.84 -16.28 2.80
N GLN A 24 -12.92 -16.03 3.53
CA GLN A 24 -13.83 -17.06 3.97
C GLN A 24 -14.82 -17.35 2.85
N TYR A 25 -14.65 -18.49 2.19
CA TYR A 25 -15.59 -18.97 1.19
C TYR A 25 -16.44 -20.07 1.84
N GLY A 26 -17.74 -19.77 2.00
CA GLY A 26 -18.73 -20.74 2.43
C GLY A 26 -19.39 -21.41 1.23
N ASN A 27 -19.64 -22.72 1.33
CA ASN A 27 -20.45 -23.52 0.40
C ASN A 27 -20.16 -23.30 -1.09
N ILE A 28 -19.04 -23.85 -1.55
CA ILE A 28 -18.92 -24.21 -2.96
C ILE A 28 -19.90 -25.37 -3.19
N GLU A 29 -20.86 -25.22 -4.11
CA GLU A 29 -21.81 -26.28 -4.46
C GLU A 29 -21.05 -27.60 -4.72
N GLY A 30 -21.30 -28.61 -3.88
CA GLY A 30 -20.65 -29.93 -3.95
C GLY A 30 -19.57 -30.23 -2.90
N GLY A 31 -19.20 -29.28 -2.03
CA GLY A 31 -18.24 -29.48 -0.94
C GLY A 31 -18.89 -29.70 0.43
N THR A 32 -18.43 -30.71 1.19
CA THR A 32 -18.77 -30.91 2.61
C THR A 32 -18.58 -29.61 3.40
N GLY A 33 -19.65 -29.11 4.02
CA GLY A 33 -19.88 -27.75 4.58
C GLY A 33 -18.82 -27.14 5.52
N SER A 34 -17.59 -27.04 5.06
CA SER A 34 -16.44 -26.46 5.75
C SER A 34 -16.17 -25.09 5.13
N SER A 35 -16.19 -24.03 5.93
CA SER A 35 -15.69 -22.73 5.49
C SER A 35 -14.18 -22.84 5.24
N TYR A 36 -13.75 -22.63 4.00
CA TYR A 36 -12.33 -22.57 3.67
C TYR A 36 -11.84 -21.14 3.93
N ASN A 37 -10.82 -21.02 4.77
CA ASN A 37 -10.22 -19.74 5.12
C ASN A 37 -8.86 -19.66 4.43
N PHE A 38 -8.80 -18.97 3.29
CA PHE A 38 -7.55 -18.80 2.55
C PHE A 38 -6.76 -17.62 3.12
N GLU A 39 -5.44 -17.65 2.92
CA GLU A 39 -4.58 -16.53 3.26
C GLU A 39 -4.55 -15.53 2.10
N HIS A 40 -4.26 -14.26 2.39
CA HIS A 40 -4.24 -13.20 1.36
C HIS A 40 -3.32 -13.49 0.16
N PHE A 41 -2.28 -14.29 0.38
CA PHE A 41 -1.32 -14.69 -0.64
C PHE A 41 -1.71 -15.95 -1.42
N SER A 42 -2.82 -16.61 -1.08
CA SER A 42 -3.27 -17.84 -1.75
C SER A 42 -3.90 -17.58 -3.12
N ILE A 43 -4.47 -16.39 -3.33
CA ILE A 43 -5.17 -16.01 -4.57
C ILE A 43 -4.33 -14.95 -5.30
N PRO A 44 -3.67 -15.27 -6.42
CA PRO A 44 -2.74 -14.36 -7.11
C PRO A 44 -3.44 -13.38 -8.07
N ILE A 45 -4.73 -13.09 -7.87
CA ILE A 45 -5.53 -12.21 -8.73
C ILE A 45 -6.37 -11.23 -7.90
N ALA A 46 -6.92 -10.21 -8.57
CA ALA A 46 -7.85 -9.23 -8.01
C ALA A 46 -7.34 -8.57 -6.70
N TYR A 47 -8.24 -8.35 -5.73
CA TYR A 47 -7.91 -7.65 -4.49
C TYR A 47 -6.83 -8.33 -3.64
N PRO A 48 -6.85 -9.66 -3.42
CA PRO A 48 -5.81 -10.34 -2.65
C PRO A 48 -4.41 -10.12 -3.21
N LYS A 49 -4.26 -10.07 -4.54
CA LYS A 49 -2.99 -9.72 -5.20
C LYS A 49 -2.53 -8.31 -4.84
N ILE A 50 -3.40 -7.32 -4.98
CA ILE A 50 -3.07 -5.92 -4.68
C ILE A 50 -2.66 -5.77 -3.22
N PHE A 51 -3.44 -6.34 -2.30
CA PHE A 51 -3.13 -6.32 -0.87
C PHE A 51 -1.77 -6.98 -0.58
N THR A 52 -1.49 -8.13 -1.20
CA THR A 52 -0.24 -8.87 -1.01
C THR A 52 0.96 -8.10 -1.56
N ASP A 53 0.85 -7.50 -2.75
CA ASP A 53 1.91 -6.70 -3.37
C ASP A 53 2.22 -5.45 -2.53
N ARG A 54 1.18 -4.75 -2.04
CA ARG A 54 1.34 -3.59 -1.14
C ARG A 54 1.99 -3.98 0.18
N THR A 55 1.55 -5.09 0.76
CA THR A 55 2.13 -5.61 2.00
C THR A 55 3.59 -6.01 1.81
N LYS A 56 3.93 -6.67 0.70
CA LYS A 56 5.32 -7.00 0.32
C LYS A 56 6.16 -5.73 0.24
N TYR A 57 5.69 -4.74 -0.51
CA TYR A 57 6.38 -3.46 -0.66
C TYR A 57 6.64 -2.79 0.69
N ASN A 58 5.63 -2.68 1.56
CA ASN A 58 5.80 -2.08 2.88
C ASN A 58 6.85 -2.82 3.70
N ILE A 59 6.78 -4.15 3.77
CA ILE A 59 7.72 -4.97 4.56
C ILE A 59 9.16 -4.81 4.05
N GLN A 60 9.37 -4.76 2.73
CA GLN A 60 10.69 -4.59 2.13
C GLN A 60 11.32 -3.24 2.47
N HIS A 61 10.51 -2.20 2.70
CA HIS A 61 10.97 -0.84 2.98
C HIS A 61 11.02 -0.49 4.49
N LEU A 62 10.78 -1.45 5.38
CA LEU A 62 10.94 -1.23 6.83
C LEU A 62 12.42 -1.07 7.22
N THR A 63 12.70 -0.09 8.08
CA THR A 63 14.03 0.22 8.63
C THR A 63 14.22 -0.29 10.07
N GLY A 64 13.14 -0.66 10.76
CA GLY A 64 13.15 -1.19 12.12
C GLY A 64 13.07 -0.15 13.22
N LYS A 65 12.98 1.13 12.85
CA LYS A 65 12.80 2.26 13.79
C LYS A 65 11.36 2.77 13.81
N GLU A 66 10.50 2.26 12.94
CA GLU A 66 9.11 2.67 12.83
C GLU A 66 8.29 2.20 14.02
N PHE A 67 7.38 3.06 14.47
CA PHE A 67 6.31 2.66 15.37
C PHE A 67 5.06 2.37 14.54
N ILE A 68 4.67 1.10 14.46
CA ILE A 68 3.46 0.67 13.75
C ILE A 68 2.45 0.19 14.77
N ASP A 69 1.29 0.83 14.80
CA ASP A 69 0.19 0.44 15.69
C ASP A 69 -0.21 -1.02 15.46
N GLY A 70 -0.29 -1.80 16.54
CA GLY A 70 -0.55 -3.25 16.52
C GLY A 70 0.68 -4.13 16.28
N ILE A 71 1.87 -3.57 16.02
CA ILE A 71 3.12 -4.34 15.87
C ILE A 71 4.05 -4.09 17.05
N ASN A 72 4.34 -5.14 17.81
CA ASN A 72 5.35 -5.09 18.88
C ASN A 72 6.76 -4.94 18.28
N PRO A 73 7.69 -4.18 18.91
CA PRO A 73 9.10 -4.11 18.48
C PRO A 73 9.77 -5.47 18.22
N LYS A 74 9.43 -6.52 18.98
CA LYS A 74 9.93 -7.88 18.72
C LYS A 74 9.39 -8.46 17.41
N LEU A 75 8.10 -8.24 17.12
CA LEU A 75 7.48 -8.64 15.87
C LEU A 75 8.10 -7.88 14.68
N LEU A 76 8.36 -6.58 14.84
CA LEU A 76 9.02 -5.78 13.81
C LEU A 76 10.41 -6.33 13.48
N LYS A 77 11.21 -6.67 14.50
CA LYS A 77 12.52 -7.32 14.31
C LYS A 77 12.39 -8.67 13.59
N ASP A 78 11.41 -9.49 13.96
CA ASP A 78 11.17 -10.78 13.32
C ASP A 78 10.73 -10.62 11.84
N ILE A 79 9.91 -9.62 11.54
CA ILE A 79 9.50 -9.28 10.16
C ILE A 79 10.72 -8.91 9.32
N ILE A 80 11.54 -7.99 9.80
CA ILE A 80 12.73 -7.52 9.08
C ILE A 80 13.73 -8.65 8.89
N LYS A 81 13.95 -9.47 9.92
CA LYS A 81 14.87 -10.61 9.87
C LYS A 81 14.50 -11.63 8.78
N ASN A 82 13.21 -11.79 8.48
CA ASN A 82 12.71 -12.79 7.53
C ASN A 82 12.21 -12.17 6.22
N ARG A 83 12.41 -10.86 5.97
CA ARG A 83 11.82 -10.16 4.81
C ARG A 83 12.31 -10.68 3.46
N GLU A 84 13.53 -11.23 3.40
CA GLU A 84 14.12 -11.80 2.18
C GLU A 84 13.27 -12.95 1.62
N LEU A 85 12.59 -13.72 2.48
CA LEU A 85 11.65 -14.77 2.06
C LEU A 85 10.52 -14.23 1.16
N LEU A 86 10.20 -12.94 1.27
CA LEU A 86 9.16 -12.33 0.47
C LEU A 86 9.62 -11.99 -0.93
N GLU A 87 10.93 -11.89 -1.21
CA GLU A 87 11.46 -11.68 -2.56
C GLU A 87 10.97 -12.80 -3.49
N ASP A 88 11.11 -14.05 -3.04
CA ASP A 88 10.67 -15.28 -3.70
C ASP A 88 9.20 -15.66 -3.41
N ASN A 89 8.40 -14.75 -2.84
CA ASN A 89 6.99 -14.96 -2.50
C ASN A 89 6.73 -16.16 -1.54
N GLN A 90 7.69 -16.51 -0.68
CA GLN A 90 7.59 -17.61 0.28
C GLN A 90 6.76 -17.24 1.53
N TRP A 91 5.55 -16.72 1.32
CA TRP A 91 4.65 -16.23 2.37
C TRP A 91 4.30 -17.28 3.43
N GLY A 92 4.14 -18.55 3.04
CA GLY A 92 3.86 -19.64 3.98
C GLY A 92 5.00 -19.86 4.98
N ILE A 93 6.25 -19.81 4.51
CA ILE A 93 7.44 -19.96 5.36
C ILE A 93 7.61 -18.72 6.24
N PHE A 94 7.43 -17.53 5.65
CA PHE A 94 7.46 -16.27 6.37
C PHE A 94 6.44 -16.24 7.53
N LYS A 95 5.20 -16.64 7.26
CA LYS A 95 4.15 -16.79 8.27
C LYS A 95 4.53 -17.80 9.36
N SER A 96 5.16 -18.92 9.00
CA SER A 96 5.61 -19.94 9.96
C SER A 96 6.68 -19.40 10.92
N LYS A 97 7.66 -18.64 10.40
CA LYS A 97 8.74 -18.03 11.21
C LYS A 97 8.23 -16.97 12.18
N ILE A 98 7.22 -16.18 11.78
CA ILE A 98 6.60 -15.17 12.64
C ILE A 98 5.58 -15.79 13.60
N GLY A 99 4.91 -16.85 13.19
CA GLY A 99 3.84 -17.50 13.95
C GLY A 99 2.46 -16.89 13.68
N PRO A 100 1.40 -17.73 13.68
CA PRO A 100 0.11 -17.42 13.08
C PRO A 100 -0.65 -16.26 13.75
N ARG A 101 -0.54 -16.11 15.08
CA ARG A 101 -1.22 -15.03 15.81
C ARG A 101 -0.60 -13.67 15.47
N ARG A 102 0.73 -13.58 15.59
CA ARG A 102 1.49 -12.36 15.29
C ARG A 102 1.39 -11.96 13.82
N TYR A 103 1.28 -12.95 12.93
CA TYR A 103 1.04 -12.71 11.52
C TYR A 103 -0.30 -12.02 11.26
N LYS A 104 -1.38 -12.43 11.94
CA LYS A 104 -2.69 -11.75 11.83
C LYS A 104 -2.63 -10.30 12.29
N ASP A 105 -1.87 -10.04 13.35
CA ASP A 105 -1.66 -8.67 13.85
C ASP A 105 -0.90 -7.83 12.80
N MET A 106 0.17 -8.38 12.23
CA MET A 106 0.91 -7.74 11.12
C MET A 106 0.00 -7.44 9.94
N VAL A 107 -0.80 -8.39 9.46
CA VAL A 107 -1.70 -8.21 8.30
C VAL A 107 -2.69 -7.05 8.56
N LYS A 108 -3.29 -6.99 9.75
CA LYS A 108 -4.19 -5.90 10.13
C LYS A 108 -3.48 -4.56 10.20
N SER A 109 -2.29 -4.53 10.78
CA SER A 109 -1.47 -3.31 10.86
C SER A 109 -1.04 -2.82 9.48
N MET A 110 -0.72 -3.72 8.55
CA MET A 110 -0.32 -3.37 7.18
C MET A 110 -1.48 -2.77 6.39
N ALA A 111 -2.72 -3.24 6.60
CA ALA A 111 -3.91 -2.60 6.03
C ALA A 111 -4.06 -1.13 6.50
N ARG A 112 -3.78 -0.86 7.79
CA ARG A 112 -3.80 0.51 8.34
C ARG A 112 -2.67 1.37 7.77
N VAL A 113 -1.47 0.81 7.63
CA VAL A 113 -0.34 1.50 7.00
C VAL A 113 -0.70 1.88 5.56
N ASN A 114 -1.25 0.96 4.79
CA ASN A 114 -1.72 1.22 3.42
C ASN A 114 -2.73 2.38 3.39
N LEU A 115 -3.71 2.39 4.29
CA LEU A 115 -4.66 3.51 4.39
C LEU A 115 -3.97 4.83 4.77
N ALA A 116 -2.97 4.81 5.65
CA ALA A 116 -2.26 6.02 6.07
C ALA A 116 -1.36 6.62 4.98
N THR A 117 -0.94 5.83 3.99
CA THR A 117 -0.12 6.33 2.87
C THR A 117 -0.88 7.19 1.87
N ILE A 118 -2.22 7.17 1.91
CA ILE A 118 -3.08 7.88 0.96
C ILE A 118 -3.81 9.04 1.64
N ASP A 119 -3.89 10.19 0.95
CA ASP A 119 -4.78 11.27 1.36
C ASP A 119 -6.20 10.99 0.86
N ALA A 120 -6.98 10.27 1.68
CA ALA A 120 -8.33 9.86 1.32
C ALA A 120 -9.28 11.04 1.08
N LYS A 121 -9.07 12.16 1.77
CA LYS A 121 -9.93 13.34 1.64
C LYS A 121 -9.83 13.95 0.24
N VAL A 122 -8.65 13.92 -0.37
CA VAL A 122 -8.43 14.38 -1.75
C VAL A 122 -9.23 13.54 -2.75
N SER A 123 -9.29 12.23 -2.54
CA SER A 123 -9.89 11.29 -3.49
C SER A 123 -11.42 11.28 -3.43
N ILE A 124 -11.98 11.43 -2.22
CA ILE A 124 -13.43 11.35 -1.97
C ILE A 124 -14.14 12.67 -2.35
N ASP A 125 -13.48 13.81 -2.15
CA ASP A 125 -14.05 15.13 -2.40
C ASP A 125 -14.35 15.36 -3.90
N LEU A 126 -15.63 15.53 -4.23
CA LEU A 126 -16.11 15.77 -5.59
C LEU A 126 -15.70 17.14 -6.14
N LYS A 127 -15.44 18.12 -5.28
CA LYS A 127 -15.14 19.51 -5.66
C LYS A 127 -13.69 19.88 -5.36
N ARG A 128 -12.81 18.88 -5.26
CA ARG A 128 -11.41 19.06 -4.91
C ARG A 128 -10.69 19.94 -5.92
N ILE A 129 -10.00 20.97 -5.42
CA ILE A 129 -9.02 21.73 -6.20
C ILE A 129 -7.64 21.08 -6.03
N LEU A 130 -6.97 20.82 -7.16
CA LEU A 130 -5.61 20.30 -7.20
C LEU A 130 -4.65 21.39 -7.69
N ARG A 131 -3.37 21.22 -7.38
CA ARG A 131 -2.34 22.15 -7.83
C ARG A 131 -2.24 22.09 -9.36
N LEU A 132 -2.27 23.26 -10.00
CA LEU A 132 -2.23 23.36 -11.45
C LEU A 132 -0.91 22.80 -11.99
N PRO A 133 -0.93 21.86 -12.94
CA PRO A 133 0.27 21.44 -13.65
C PRO A 133 0.98 22.66 -14.25
N THR A 134 2.31 22.66 -14.26
CA THR A 134 3.22 23.74 -14.63
C THR A 134 3.36 24.91 -13.64
N SER A 135 2.52 25.00 -12.61
CA SER A 135 2.67 26.02 -11.56
C SER A 135 3.91 25.76 -10.68
N LEU A 136 4.36 26.79 -9.95
CA LEU A 136 5.46 26.70 -8.99
C LEU A 136 4.94 26.32 -7.59
N HIS A 137 5.51 25.28 -6.99
CA HIS A 137 5.34 24.98 -5.57
C HIS A 137 6.30 25.84 -4.73
N SER A 138 5.88 27.06 -4.39
CA SER A 138 6.70 28.06 -3.68
C SER A 138 7.46 27.53 -2.46
N LYS A 139 6.86 26.67 -1.63
CA LYS A 139 7.53 26.10 -0.44
C LYS A 139 8.82 25.33 -0.74
N VAL A 140 8.89 24.65 -1.88
CA VAL A 140 10.05 23.82 -2.29
C VAL A 140 10.74 24.35 -3.54
N SER A 141 10.25 25.46 -4.09
CA SER A 141 10.74 26.09 -5.33
C SER A 141 10.83 25.14 -6.54
N MET A 142 9.94 24.14 -6.64
CA MET A 142 9.87 23.19 -7.75
C MET A 142 8.61 23.37 -8.58
N LYS A 143 8.69 23.05 -9.88
CA LYS A 143 7.56 23.05 -10.81
C LYS A 143 6.67 21.82 -10.60
N CYS A 144 5.36 22.00 -10.71
CA CYS A 144 4.40 20.91 -10.68
C CYS A 144 4.30 20.29 -12.07
N THR A 145 5.28 19.47 -12.42
CA THR A 145 5.41 18.89 -13.76
C THR A 145 4.42 17.74 -13.97
N GLU A 146 3.84 17.66 -15.17
CA GLU A 146 3.08 16.49 -15.61
C GLU A 146 4.04 15.30 -15.78
N VAL A 147 3.77 14.20 -15.09
CA VAL A 147 4.60 12.97 -15.14
C VAL A 147 3.90 11.94 -16.01
N LYS A 148 4.42 11.67 -17.20
CA LYS A 148 3.89 10.64 -18.11
C LYS A 148 4.38 9.25 -17.75
N ASP A 149 5.64 9.15 -17.33
CA ASP A 149 6.27 7.91 -16.89
C ASP A 149 6.97 8.17 -15.55
N ARG A 150 6.60 7.39 -14.54
CA ARG A 150 7.15 7.53 -13.18
C ARG A 150 8.57 7.00 -13.09
N GLU A 151 8.92 5.96 -13.85
CA GLU A 151 10.20 5.26 -13.68
C GLU A 151 11.37 6.09 -14.24
N TRP A 152 11.09 6.95 -15.22
CA TRP A 152 12.08 7.86 -15.83
C TRP A 152 12.03 9.29 -15.28
N PHE A 153 11.12 9.58 -14.36
CA PHE A 153 10.94 10.93 -13.83
C PHE A 153 11.85 11.20 -12.64
N ASP A 154 12.81 12.11 -12.82
CA ASP A 154 13.66 12.65 -11.76
C ASP A 154 13.19 14.08 -11.40
N PRO A 155 12.61 14.31 -10.20
CA PRO A 155 12.13 15.64 -9.81
C PRO A 155 13.27 16.67 -9.69
N LEU A 156 14.49 16.23 -9.39
CA LEU A 156 15.66 17.13 -9.24
C LEU A 156 16.27 17.55 -10.57
N LYS A 157 15.73 17.04 -11.69
CA LYS A 157 16.13 17.45 -13.05
C LYS A 157 14.95 18.01 -13.83
N SER A 158 13.81 17.31 -13.77
CA SER A 158 12.64 17.61 -14.62
C SER A 158 11.64 18.58 -13.98
N ALA A 159 11.76 18.85 -12.67
CA ALA A 159 10.88 19.77 -11.95
C ALA A 159 11.62 21.00 -11.40
N VAL A 160 12.89 21.20 -11.74
CA VAL A 160 13.66 22.37 -11.31
C VAL A 160 13.38 23.55 -12.26
N PRO A 161 12.97 24.72 -11.75
CA PRO A 161 12.87 25.94 -12.55
C PRO A 161 14.26 26.52 -12.84
N LYS A 162 14.43 27.16 -14.00
CA LYS A 162 15.70 27.79 -14.43
C LYS A 162 16.35 28.68 -13.37
N PHE A 163 15.57 29.53 -12.70
CA PHE A 163 16.08 30.45 -11.68
C PHE A 163 16.65 29.76 -10.43
N VAL A 164 16.37 28.47 -10.23
CA VAL A 164 16.97 27.66 -9.15
C VAL A 164 18.29 27.08 -9.61
N GLU A 165 18.39 26.65 -10.87
CA GLU A 165 19.65 26.17 -11.47
C GLU A 165 20.71 27.28 -11.54
N GLU A 166 20.28 28.52 -11.74
CA GLU A 166 21.15 29.72 -11.83
C GLU A 166 21.70 30.21 -10.48
N ARG A 167 21.38 29.56 -9.35
CA ARG A 167 21.85 29.95 -8.01
C ARG A 167 23.23 29.40 -7.65
N ASP A 168 23.71 28.43 -8.43
CA ASP A 168 25.05 27.85 -8.33
C ASP A 168 26.04 28.58 -9.25
#